data_AF-A0A6G3XW72-F1
#
_entry.id   AF-A0A6G3XW72-F1
#
_cell.length_a   1.000
_cell.length_b   1.000
_cell.length_c   1.000
_cell.angle_alpha   90.00
_cell.angle_beta   90.00
_cell.angle_gamma   90.00
#
_symmetry.space_group_name_H-M   'P 1'
#
loop_
_entity.id
_entity.type
_entity.pdbx_description
1 polymer ?
#
loop_
_entity_poly.entity_id
_entity_poly.type
_entity_poly.pdbx_seq_one_letter_code
_entity_poly.pdbx_strand_id
1 'polypeptide(L)'
;HTVTDKDRHAGDLAPHLMERLEGTGVWAISHRLRADHRASYQFHATDGTREDALRADRAGWLEVLDRAGPDPLNNRAPLPSRDGRNPASVLELPEAPAQAHIRRRDDVDRGRTLDDEVDGRRITVHLPPGHRPDGGPYA
;
A
#
# COMPACT_ATOMS: atom_id res chain seq x y z
N HIS A 1 2.25 10.02 7.50
CA HIS A 1 2.68 9.33 8.73
C HIS A 1 1.83 8.07 8.85
N THR A 2 2.44 6.89 8.80
CA THR A 2 1.68 5.65 9.04
C THR A 2 1.33 5.52 10.53
N VAL A 3 0.38 4.65 10.86
CA VAL A 3 0.02 4.34 12.26
C VAL A 3 1.24 3.84 13.04
N THR A 4 2.14 3.10 12.40
CA THR A 4 3.33 2.48 13.02
C THR A 4 4.54 3.41 13.11
N ASP A 5 4.68 4.40 12.22
CA ASP A 5 5.90 5.22 12.12
C ASP A 5 6.24 5.96 13.41
N LYS A 6 5.24 6.48 14.12
CA LYS A 6 5.45 7.29 15.33
C LYS A 6 6.08 6.44 16.43
N ASP A 7 5.52 5.25 16.68
CA ASP A 7 5.99 4.36 17.73
C ASP A 7 7.30 3.66 17.33
N ARG A 8 7.49 3.34 16.03
CA ARG A 8 8.80 2.94 15.48
C ARG A 8 9.90 3.97 15.76
N HIS A 9 9.64 5.25 15.50
CA HIS A 9 10.61 6.32 15.77
C HIS A 9 10.89 6.50 17.26
N ALA A 10 9.95 6.14 18.13
CA ALA A 10 10.14 6.08 19.57
C ALA A 10 10.88 4.81 20.05
N GLY A 11 11.14 3.85 19.14
CA GLY A 11 11.80 2.59 19.46
C GLY A 11 10.88 1.54 20.10
N ASP A 12 9.56 1.74 20.06
CA ASP A 12 8.58 0.85 20.66
C ASP A 12 7.58 0.35 19.61
N LEU A 13 7.71 -0.91 19.20
CA LEU A 13 6.78 -1.54 18.27
C LEU A 13 5.74 -2.43 18.97
N ALA A 14 5.78 -2.53 20.31
CA ALA A 14 4.88 -3.40 21.05
C ALA A 14 3.40 -3.11 20.80
N PRO A 15 2.94 -1.85 20.63
CA PRO A 15 1.55 -1.55 20.29
C PRO A 15 1.08 -2.07 18.92
N HIS A 16 1.98 -2.60 18.08
CA HIS A 16 1.68 -3.09 16.74
C HIS A 16 1.85 -4.61 16.59
N LEU A 17 2.19 -5.31 17.67
CA LEU A 17 2.19 -6.77 17.67
C LEU A 17 0.77 -7.30 17.75
N MET A 18 0.48 -8.28 16.91
CA MET A 18 -0.73 -9.08 17.05
C MET A 18 -0.59 -10.00 18.26
N GLU A 19 -1.70 -10.25 18.94
CA GLU A 19 -1.80 -11.21 20.02
C GLU A 19 -2.48 -12.48 19.53
N ARG A 20 -1.99 -13.63 20.00
CA ARG A 20 -2.61 -14.92 19.70
C ARG A 20 -3.84 -15.09 20.59
N LEU A 21 -4.97 -15.42 19.97
CA LEU A 21 -6.19 -15.73 20.71
C LEU A 21 -6.11 -17.17 21.24
N GLU A 22 -6.09 -17.31 22.56
CA GLU A 22 -5.93 -18.59 23.25
C GLU A 22 -7.00 -19.62 22.84
N GLY A 23 -6.56 -20.88 22.74
CA GLY A 23 -7.41 -21.97 22.23
C GLY A 23 -7.69 -21.91 20.72
N THR A 24 -7.08 -20.98 19.98
CA THR A 24 -7.24 -20.86 18.52
C THR A 24 -5.91 -20.79 17.77
N GLY A 25 -5.97 -20.82 16.44
CA GLY A 25 -4.86 -20.50 15.54
C GLY A 25 -4.81 -19.04 15.09
N VAL A 26 -5.65 -18.17 15.66
CA VAL A 26 -5.85 -16.81 15.18
C VAL A 26 -4.94 -15.83 15.90
N TRP A 27 -4.38 -14.90 15.13
CA TRP A 27 -3.68 -13.71 15.62
C TRP A 27 -4.56 -12.49 15.34
N ALA A 28 -4.64 -11.56 16.31
CA ALA A 28 -5.47 -10.37 16.18
C ALA A 28 -4.81 -9.13 16.79
N ILE A 29 -5.11 -7.97 16.21
CA ILE A 29 -4.81 -6.66 16.78
C ILE A 29 -5.97 -5.73 16.49
N SER A 30 -6.18 -4.74 17.35
CA SER A 30 -7.18 -3.70 17.14
C SER A 30 -6.56 -2.32 17.29
N HIS A 31 -6.92 -1.42 16.39
CA HIS A 31 -6.53 -0.01 16.44
C HIS A 31 -7.78 0.87 16.45
N ARG A 32 -7.72 1.95 17.24
CA ARG A 32 -8.71 3.02 17.16
C ARG A 32 -8.25 4.05 16.13
N LEU A 33 -9.05 4.22 15.08
CA LEU A 33 -8.75 5.09 13.94
C LEU A 33 -9.84 6.16 13.80
N ARG A 34 -9.53 7.23 13.05
CA ARG A 34 -10.54 8.24 12.67
C ARG A 34 -11.60 7.59 11.76
N ALA A 35 -12.87 8.00 11.86
CA ALA A 35 -13.96 7.38 11.10
C ALA A 35 -13.79 7.47 9.57
N ASP A 36 -13.04 8.46 9.09
CA ASP A 36 -12.70 8.70 7.69
C ASP A 36 -11.35 8.09 7.27
N HIS A 37 -10.78 7.21 8.09
CA HIS A 37 -9.44 6.69 7.84
C HIS A 37 -9.40 5.79 6.60
N ARG A 38 -8.39 6.05 5.77
CA ARG A 38 -7.99 5.18 4.67
C ARG A 38 -6.47 5.08 4.65
N ALA A 39 -5.96 3.86 4.60
CA ALA A 39 -4.54 3.59 4.55
C ALA A 39 -4.23 2.26 3.89
N SER A 40 -3.01 2.13 3.41
CA SER A 40 -2.41 0.84 3.08
C SER A 40 -1.84 0.19 4.34
N TYR A 41 -1.89 -1.14 4.41
CA TYR A 41 -1.28 -1.92 5.48
C TYR A 41 -0.68 -3.21 4.93
N GLN A 42 0.26 -3.76 5.69
CA GLN A 42 0.91 -5.04 5.42
C GLN A 42 1.08 -5.77 6.76
N PHE A 43 1.19 -7.08 6.71
CA PHE A 43 1.58 -7.91 7.85
C PHE A 43 3.00 -8.43 7.64
N HIS A 44 3.78 -8.40 8.72
CA HIS A 44 5.06 -9.07 8.78
C HIS A 44 4.96 -10.20 9.80
N ALA A 45 4.79 -11.43 9.31
CA ALA A 45 4.93 -12.61 10.13
C ALA A 45 6.42 -12.95 10.26
N THR A 46 6.88 -13.16 11.48
CA THR A 46 8.24 -13.63 11.78
C THR A 46 8.16 -14.97 12.51
N ASP A 47 9.12 -15.85 12.21
CA ASP A 47 9.38 -17.11 12.92
C ASP A 47 10.43 -16.95 14.04
N GLY A 48 10.98 -15.74 14.20
CA GLY A 48 11.91 -15.37 15.26
C GLY A 48 11.25 -15.15 16.62
N THR A 49 12.02 -14.62 17.57
CA THR A 49 11.50 -14.34 18.92
C THR A 49 10.63 -13.09 18.95
N ARG A 50 9.94 -12.86 20.07
CA ARG A 50 9.23 -11.60 20.30
C ARG A 50 10.18 -10.40 20.24
N GLU A 51 11.40 -10.54 20.76
CA GLU A 51 12.42 -9.51 20.71
C GLU A 51 12.82 -9.19 19.26
N ASP A 52 12.96 -10.20 18.40
CA ASP A 52 13.23 -10.00 16.96
C ASP A 52 12.10 -9.19 16.30
N ALA A 53 10.84 -9.53 16.61
CA ALA A 53 9.66 -8.82 16.09
C ALA A 53 9.57 -7.35 16.54
N LEU A 54 10.25 -6.99 17.65
CA LEU A 54 10.22 -5.66 18.25
C LEU A 54 11.41 -4.77 17.83
N ARG A 55 12.30 -5.27 16.96
CA ARG A 55 13.46 -4.49 16.50
C ARG A 55 13.03 -3.30 15.65
N ALA A 56 13.02 -2.12 16.27
CA ALA A 56 12.69 -0.85 15.63
C ALA A 56 13.91 -0.13 15.01
N ASP A 57 15.12 -0.70 15.14
CA ASP A 57 16.33 -0.15 14.53
C ASP A 57 16.26 -0.22 12.99
N ARG A 58 17.15 0.53 12.33
CA ARG A 58 17.12 0.63 10.86
C ARG A 58 17.24 -0.73 10.17
N ALA A 59 18.06 -1.63 10.71
CA ALA A 59 18.27 -2.96 10.15
C ALA A 59 17.00 -3.82 10.27
N GLY A 60 16.41 -3.92 11.46
CA GLY A 60 15.16 -4.65 11.68
C GLY A 60 14.01 -4.08 10.85
N TRP A 61 13.91 -2.76 10.76
CA TRP A 61 12.85 -2.14 9.96
C TRP A 61 12.98 -2.38 8.45
N LEU A 62 14.22 -2.41 7.91
CA LEU A 62 14.42 -2.75 6.50
C LEU A 62 14.01 -4.19 6.21
N GLU A 63 14.32 -5.13 7.10
CA GLU A 63 13.86 -6.52 6.97
C GLU A 63 12.34 -6.62 6.99
N VAL A 64 11.66 -5.88 7.87
CA VAL A 64 10.20 -5.79 7.87
C VAL A 64 9.69 -5.29 6.52
N LEU A 65 10.25 -4.19 5.99
CA LEU A 65 9.82 -3.61 4.71
C LEU A 65 10.05 -4.54 3.51
N ASP A 66 11.07 -5.39 3.56
CA ASP A 66 11.38 -6.32 2.48
C ASP A 66 10.48 -7.57 2.52
N ARG A 67 10.06 -8.00 3.72
CA ARG A 67 9.31 -9.25 3.92
C ARG A 67 7.80 -9.07 4.14
N ALA A 68 7.36 -7.91 4.64
CA ALA A 68 5.95 -7.67 4.92
C ALA A 68 5.11 -7.86 3.65
N GLY A 69 3.93 -8.47 3.77
CA GLY A 69 3.06 -8.81 2.66
C GLY A 69 1.64 -8.27 2.85
N PRO A 70 0.81 -8.29 1.79
CA PRO A 70 -0.60 -7.94 1.92
C PRO A 70 -1.32 -8.95 2.81
N ASP A 71 -2.41 -8.50 3.41
CA ASP A 71 -3.35 -9.37 4.10
C ASP A 71 -4.00 -10.37 3.13
N PRO A 72 -3.77 -11.68 3.28
CA PRO A 72 -4.28 -12.70 2.37
C PRO A 72 -5.80 -12.85 2.42
N LEU A 73 -6.46 -12.32 3.45
CA LEU A 73 -7.92 -12.36 3.60
C LEU A 73 -8.61 -11.13 3.04
N ASN A 74 -7.87 -10.07 2.68
CA ASN A 74 -8.43 -8.89 2.06
C ASN A 74 -8.60 -9.13 0.54
N ASN A 75 -9.84 -9.30 0.11
CA ASN A 75 -10.20 -9.59 -1.28
C ASN A 75 -10.25 -8.35 -2.19
N ARG A 76 -9.92 -7.15 -1.68
CA ARG A 76 -9.81 -5.94 -2.50
C ARG A 76 -8.52 -5.98 -3.32
N ALA A 77 -8.52 -5.28 -4.46
CA ALA A 77 -7.31 -5.11 -5.25
C ALA A 77 -6.21 -4.47 -4.38
N PRO A 78 -5.03 -5.10 -4.26
CA PRO A 78 -3.96 -4.55 -3.44
C PRO A 78 -3.36 -3.31 -4.08
N LEU A 79 -2.84 -2.40 -3.25
CA LEU A 79 -2.05 -1.28 -3.71
C LEU A 79 -0.72 -1.82 -4.25
N PRO A 80 -0.39 -1.58 -5.54
CA PRO A 80 0.86 -2.06 -6.11
C PRO A 80 2.04 -1.40 -5.42
N SER A 81 3.12 -2.16 -5.29
CA SER A 81 4.37 -1.70 -4.71
C SER A 81 5.31 -1.11 -5.77
N ARG A 82 6.28 -0.32 -5.31
CA ARG A 82 7.41 0.18 -6.09
C ARG A 82 8.70 -0.52 -5.66
N ASP A 83 9.68 -0.53 -6.56
CA ASP A 83 11.06 -0.94 -6.26
C ASP A 83 11.23 -2.38 -5.75
N GLY A 84 10.37 -3.30 -6.23
CA GLY A 84 10.50 -4.74 -5.96
C GLY A 84 9.95 -5.22 -4.61
N ARG A 85 9.38 -4.33 -3.78
CA ARG A 85 8.71 -4.73 -2.52
C ARG A 85 7.36 -5.40 -2.77
N ASN A 86 6.85 -6.09 -1.76
CA ASN A 86 5.51 -6.68 -1.80
C ASN A 86 4.41 -5.61 -1.86
N PRO A 87 3.27 -5.89 -2.52
CA PRO A 87 2.10 -5.01 -2.51
C PRO A 87 1.48 -4.89 -1.11
N ALA A 88 0.60 -3.92 -0.93
CA ALA A 88 -0.08 -3.67 0.34
C ALA A 88 -1.61 -3.83 0.22
N SER A 89 -2.25 -4.30 1.29
CA SER A 89 -3.71 -4.29 1.39
C SER A 89 -4.21 -2.89 1.69
N VAL A 90 -5.45 -2.58 1.31
CA VAL A 90 -6.07 -1.27 1.57
C VAL A 90 -7.21 -1.43 2.57
N LEU A 91 -7.17 -0.63 3.63
CA LEU A 91 -8.24 -0.45 4.61
C LEU A 91 -8.93 0.89 4.33
N GLU A 92 -10.25 0.89 4.27
CA GLU A 92 -11.07 2.10 4.20
C GLU A 92 -12.24 1.98 5.17
N LEU A 93 -12.38 2.96 6.06
CA LEU A 93 -13.54 3.07 6.94
C LEU A 93 -14.70 3.78 6.23
N PRO A 94 -15.96 3.61 6.71
CA PRO A 94 -17.15 4.04 5.98
C PRO A 94 -17.22 5.53 5.62
N GLU A 95 -16.58 6.41 6.41
CA GLU A 95 -16.56 7.86 6.15
C GLU A 95 -15.32 8.30 5.35
N ALA A 96 -14.52 7.36 4.83
CA ALA A 96 -13.34 7.71 4.06
C ALA A 96 -13.71 8.58 2.84
N PRO A 97 -12.94 9.63 2.52
CA PRO A 97 -13.30 10.54 1.44
C PRO A 97 -13.48 9.83 0.09
N ALA A 98 -14.48 10.25 -0.69
CA ALA A 98 -14.74 9.68 -2.01
C ALA A 98 -13.52 9.81 -2.93
N GLN A 99 -13.25 8.76 -3.71
CA GLN A 99 -12.21 8.76 -4.75
C GLN A 99 -12.85 8.84 -6.14
N ALA A 100 -13.31 10.03 -6.51
CA ALA A 100 -14.05 10.24 -7.76
C ALA A 100 -13.30 9.82 -9.04
N HIS A 101 -11.98 9.65 -8.97
CA HIS A 101 -11.12 9.41 -10.13
C HIS A 101 -10.45 8.02 -10.15
N ILE A 102 -10.74 7.14 -9.18
CA ILE A 102 -10.12 5.79 -9.17
C ILE A 102 -10.92 4.77 -9.98
N ARG A 103 -12.22 5.00 -10.16
CA ARG A 103 -13.07 4.11 -10.96
C ARG A 103 -13.14 4.63 -12.38
N ARG A 104 -13.16 3.67 -13.31
CA ARG A 104 -13.44 3.97 -14.70
C ARG A 104 -14.81 4.61 -14.82
N ARG A 105 -14.88 5.66 -15.63
CA ARG A 105 -16.12 6.24 -16.14
C ARG A 105 -16.37 5.63 -17.51
N ASP A 106 -17.37 4.76 -17.61
CA ASP A 106 -17.64 4.00 -18.84
C ASP A 106 -18.28 4.87 -19.94
N ASP A 107 -18.79 6.05 -19.57
CA ASP A 107 -19.42 7.05 -20.42
C ASP A 107 -18.44 8.09 -21.00
N VAL A 108 -17.14 7.98 -20.69
CA VAL A 108 -16.10 8.93 -21.14
C VAL A 108 -15.08 8.22 -22.02
N ASP A 109 -14.77 8.81 -23.17
CA ASP A 109 -13.76 8.30 -24.10
C ASP A 109 -12.40 8.11 -23.42
N ARG A 110 -11.76 6.98 -23.74
CA ARG A 110 -10.47 6.62 -23.15
C ARG A 110 -9.32 7.28 -23.91
N GLY A 111 -8.40 7.88 -23.16
CA GLY A 111 -7.05 8.12 -23.65
C GLY A 111 -6.30 6.82 -23.94
N ARG A 112 -5.13 6.92 -24.56
CA ARG A 112 -4.24 5.78 -24.81
C ARG A 112 -2.98 5.91 -23.97
N THR A 113 -2.47 4.79 -23.48
CA THR A 113 -1.17 4.75 -22.80
C THR A 113 -0.18 4.06 -23.72
N LEU A 114 0.98 4.68 -23.88
CA LEU A 114 2.10 4.17 -24.64
C LEU A 114 3.27 3.96 -23.67
N ASP A 115 3.94 2.84 -23.79
CA ASP A 115 5.22 2.59 -23.13
C ASP A 115 6.32 2.68 -24.18
N ASP A 116 7.41 3.38 -23.86
CA ASP A 116 8.56 3.57 -24.76
C ASP A 116 9.88 3.55 -23.96
N GLU A 117 11.01 3.51 -24.65
CA GLU A 117 12.34 3.57 -24.06
C GLU A 117 13.14 4.74 -24.64
N VAL A 118 13.63 5.62 -23.77
CA VAL A 118 14.47 6.77 -24.14
C VAL A 118 15.75 6.72 -23.32
N ASP A 119 16.90 6.70 -23.99
CA ASP A 119 18.23 6.60 -23.38
C ASP A 119 18.35 5.47 -22.34
N GLY A 120 17.79 4.29 -22.66
CA GLY A 120 17.80 3.12 -21.78
C GLY A 120 16.84 3.19 -20.59
N ARG A 121 15.90 4.14 -20.58
CA ARG A 121 14.91 4.31 -19.51
C ARG A 121 13.50 4.11 -20.04
N ARG A 122 12.73 3.26 -19.37
CA ARG A 122 11.30 3.09 -19.67
C ARG A 122 10.52 4.35 -19.29
N ILE A 123 9.77 4.89 -20.24
CA ILE A 123 8.82 5.97 -20.07
C ILE A 123 7.41 5.48 -20.38
N THR A 124 6.42 6.02 -19.69
CA THR A 124 5.01 5.76 -19.96
C THR A 124 4.33 7.10 -20.24
N VAL A 125 3.71 7.23 -21.42
CA VAL A 125 3.03 8.44 -21.87
C VAL A 125 1.53 8.16 -21.95
N HIS A 126 0.73 8.97 -21.26
CA HIS A 126 -0.73 8.93 -21.40
C HIS A 126 -1.19 10.05 -22.33
N LEU A 127 -1.78 9.67 -23.45
CA LEU A 127 -2.36 10.58 -24.44
C LEU A 127 -3.87 10.72 -24.18
N PRO A 128 -4.40 11.95 -24.05
CA PRO A 128 -5.83 12.14 -23.85
C PRO A 128 -6.65 11.63 -25.04
N PRO A 129 -7.95 11.35 -24.86
CA PRO A 129 -8.83 11.00 -25.97
C PRO A 129 -8.78 12.09 -27.05
N GLY A 130 -8.71 11.68 -28.31
CA GLY A 130 -8.62 12.59 -29.46
C GLY A 130 -7.24 13.21 -29.72
N HIS A 131 -6.18 12.82 -29.01
CA HIS A 131 -4.82 13.29 -29.30
C HIS A 131 -4.39 12.90 -30.73
N ARG A 132 -3.82 13.87 -31.46
CA ARG A 132 -3.26 13.73 -32.81
C ARG A 132 -1.82 14.26 -32.84
N PRO A 133 -0.85 13.54 -33.44
CA PRO A 133 0.56 13.96 -33.48
C PRO A 133 0.83 15.29 -34.19
N ASP A 134 -0.08 15.68 -35.08
CA ASP A 134 0.02 16.78 -36.04
C ASP A 134 -0.80 18.03 -35.64
N GLY A 135 -1.42 18.02 -34.45
CA GLY A 135 -2.17 19.16 -33.92
C GLY A 135 -3.51 18.79 -33.29
N GLY A 136 -3.78 19.37 -32.11
CA GLY A 136 -5.00 19.24 -31.32
C GLY A 136 -4.90 20.10 -30.06
N PRO A 137 -5.90 20.15 -29.17
CA PRO A 137 -5.87 20.98 -27.96
C PRO A 137 -4.78 20.59 -26.94
N TYR A 138 -4.03 19.52 -27.22
CA TYR A 138 -2.98 18.95 -26.38
C TYR A 138 -1.75 18.51 -27.22
N ALA A 139 -1.52 19.14 -28.37
CA ALA A 139 -0.31 18.96 -29.20
C ALA A 139 0.78 19.97 -28.81
#